data_AF-A0A0M3HG72-F1
#
_entry.id   AF-A0A0M3HG72-F1
#
_cell.length_a   1.000
_cell.length_b   1.000
_cell.length_c   1.000
_cell.angle_alpha   90.00
_cell.angle_beta   90.00
_cell.angle_gamma   90.00
#
_symmetry.space_group_name_H-M   'P 1'
#
loop_
_entity.id
_entity.type
_entity.pdbx_description
1 polymer ?
#
loop_
_entity_poly.entity_id
_entity_poly.type
_entity_poly.pdbx_seq_one_letter_code
_entity_poly.pdbx_strand_id
1 'polypeptide(L)'
;MFDQIEELAEDNKTLVFVLIDEVESLSMARASALSRNEPGDAIRAVNALLTQIDRIRRFPNVLVLATSNISKSLDEAFVDRADMSRFVGQPSVYAVYAILSSCIGEMQRIGIVETTEVIDPLSSYNEFSPNGHRLMQLSRQVFLILLVS
;
A
#
# COMPACT_ATOMS: atom_id res chain seq x y z
N MET A 1 -17.88 15.01 -2.23
CA MET A 1 -16.87 14.09 -1.68
C MET A 1 -15.87 14.85 -0.83
N PHE A 2 -15.01 15.70 -1.39
CA PHE A 2 -14.00 16.43 -0.59
C PHE A 2 -14.59 17.37 0.47
N ASP A 3 -15.77 17.96 0.23
CA ASP A 3 -16.45 18.77 1.25
C ASP A 3 -16.89 17.94 2.46
N GLN A 4 -17.22 16.65 2.28
CA GLN A 4 -17.54 15.75 3.40
C GLN A 4 -16.27 15.37 4.18
N ILE A 5 -15.14 15.20 3.48
CA ILE A 5 -13.85 14.98 4.13
C ILE A 5 -13.47 16.20 4.97
N GLU A 6 -13.70 17.41 4.44
CA GLU A 6 -13.45 18.65 5.19
C GLU A 6 -14.37 18.77 6.41
N GLU A 7 -15.67 18.51 6.27
CA GLU A 7 -16.61 18.48 7.41
C GLU A 7 -16.18 17.50 8.50
N LEU A 8 -15.68 16.32 8.12
CA LEU A 8 -15.11 15.36 9.07
C LEU A 8 -13.79 15.84 9.70
N ALA A 9 -12.97 16.55 8.93
CA ALA A 9 -11.68 17.08 9.37
C ALA A 9 -11.82 18.31 10.29
N GLU A 10 -12.93 19.04 10.21
CA GLU A 10 -13.24 20.16 11.12
C GLU A 10 -13.39 19.71 12.57
N ASP A 11 -13.76 18.45 12.81
CA ASP A 11 -13.72 17.87 14.14
C ASP A 11 -12.30 17.44 14.53
N ASN A 12 -11.63 18.28 15.32
CA ASN A 12 -10.28 18.03 15.85
C ASN A 12 -10.18 16.78 16.77
N LYS A 13 -11.28 16.11 17.11
CA LYS A 13 -11.27 14.82 17.83
C LYS A 13 -11.24 13.62 16.90
N THR A 14 -11.43 13.84 15.61
CA THR A 14 -11.46 12.79 14.59
C THR A 14 -10.15 12.78 13.80
N LEU A 15 -9.55 11.61 13.64
CA LEU A 15 -8.44 11.38 12.72
C LEU A 15 -9.01 10.84 11.40
N VAL A 16 -8.76 11.55 10.30
CA VAL A 16 -9.31 11.21 8.99
C VAL A 16 -8.22 10.60 8.12
N PHE A 17 -8.46 9.39 7.63
CA PHE A 17 -7.60 8.72 6.65
C PHE A 17 -8.23 8.81 5.27
N VAL A 18 -7.49 9.33 4.30
CA VAL A 18 -7.89 9.36 2.88
C VAL A 18 -6.96 8.45 2.11
N LEU A 19 -7.47 7.30 1.67
CA LEU A 19 -6.73 6.37 0.83
C LEU A 19 -7.06 6.62 -0.64
N ILE A 20 -6.02 6.84 -1.45
CA ILE A 20 -6.12 7.01 -2.89
C ILE A 20 -5.30 5.91 -3.55
N ASP A 21 -5.98 4.95 -4.16
CA ASP A 21 -5.33 3.85 -4.86
C ASP A 21 -5.05 4.18 -6.33
N GLU A 22 -4.05 3.54 -6.89
CA GLU A 22 -3.66 3.62 -8.32
C GLU A 22 -3.50 5.05 -8.86
N VAL A 23 -2.78 5.92 -8.15
CA VAL A 23 -2.61 7.33 -8.56
C VAL A 23 -1.87 7.49 -9.90
N GLU A 24 -1.19 6.45 -10.40
CA GLU A 24 -0.61 6.40 -11.74
C GLU A 24 -1.66 6.56 -12.84
N SER A 25 -2.91 6.15 -12.61
CA SER A 25 -4.02 6.29 -13.56
C SER A 25 -4.28 7.76 -13.91
N LEU A 26 -4.14 8.65 -12.92
CA LEU A 26 -4.27 10.11 -13.07
C LEU A 26 -3.12 10.69 -13.90
N SER A 27 -1.91 10.21 -13.65
CA SER A 27 -0.69 10.61 -14.38
C SER A 27 -0.78 10.22 -15.85
N MET A 28 -1.25 9.00 -16.14
CA MET A 28 -1.47 8.49 -17.49
C MET A 28 -2.58 9.26 -18.23
N ALA A 29 -3.69 9.57 -17.54
CA ALA A 29 -4.78 10.36 -18.13
C ALA A 29 -4.30 11.75 -18.56
N ARG A 30 -3.47 12.41 -17.74
CA ARG A 30 -2.87 13.71 -18.05
C ARG A 30 -1.90 13.62 -19.24
N ALA A 31 -1.00 12.64 -19.23
CA ALA A 31 -0.04 12.42 -20.32
C ALA A 31 -0.74 12.13 -21.66
N SER A 32 -1.80 11.32 -21.63
CA SER A 32 -2.58 10.98 -22.82
C SER A 32 -3.39 12.15 -23.38
N ALA A 33 -3.82 13.09 -22.54
CA ALA A 33 -4.52 14.30 -22.97
C ALA A 33 -3.56 15.30 -23.64
N LEU A 34 -2.33 15.42 -23.11
CA LEU A 34 -1.28 16.24 -23.70
C LEU A 34 -0.84 15.73 -25.08
N SER A 35 -0.80 14.41 -25.30
CA SER A 35 -0.38 13.82 -26.57
C SER A 35 -1.43 13.88 -27.68
N ARG A 36 -2.74 13.88 -27.33
CA ARG A 36 -3.84 13.92 -28.30
C ARG A 36 -4.24 15.32 -28.78
N ASN A 37 -3.56 16.38 -28.32
CA ASN A 37 -3.88 17.77 -28.66
C ASN A 37 -5.36 18.13 -28.38
N GLU A 38 -6.00 17.43 -27.45
CA GLU A 38 -7.32 17.71 -26.89
C GLU A 38 -7.13 18.17 -25.45
N PRO A 39 -6.88 19.48 -25.23
CA PRO A 39 -6.66 20.00 -23.90
C PRO A 39 -8.01 20.38 -23.30
N GLY A 40 -8.37 19.76 -22.20
CA GLY A 40 -9.50 20.25 -21.43
C GLY A 40 -9.76 19.39 -20.22
N ASP A 41 -10.59 18.37 -20.41
CA ASP A 41 -11.36 17.88 -19.28
C ASP A 41 -10.57 16.91 -18.41
N ALA A 42 -9.76 16.04 -19.00
CA ALA A 42 -8.89 15.13 -18.23
C ALA A 42 -7.83 15.90 -17.42
N ILE A 43 -7.17 16.90 -18.03
CA ILE A 43 -6.17 17.72 -17.33
C ILE A 43 -6.83 18.57 -16.24
N ARG A 44 -8.00 19.17 -16.53
CA ARG A 44 -8.77 19.93 -15.54
C ARG A 44 -9.23 19.04 -14.39
N ALA A 45 -9.67 17.81 -14.66
CA ALA A 45 -10.10 16.86 -13.63
C ALA A 45 -8.92 16.48 -12.72
N VAL A 46 -7.75 16.19 -13.28
CA VAL A 46 -6.54 15.88 -12.48
C VAL A 46 -6.10 17.08 -11.64
N ASN A 47 -6.06 18.28 -12.22
CA ASN A 47 -5.70 19.50 -11.48
C ASN A 47 -6.72 19.84 -10.39
N ALA A 48 -8.02 19.63 -10.67
CA ALA A 48 -9.07 19.81 -9.67
C ALA A 48 -8.89 18.83 -8.51
N LEU A 49 -8.59 17.56 -8.79
CA LEU A 49 -8.31 16.56 -7.77
C LEU A 49 -7.09 16.92 -6.92
N LEU A 50 -5.97 17.29 -7.54
CA LEU A 50 -4.76 17.76 -6.84
C LEU A 50 -5.06 18.97 -5.94
N THR A 51 -5.85 19.92 -6.43
CA THR A 51 -6.28 21.10 -5.66
C THR A 51 -7.13 20.69 -4.45
N GLN A 52 -8.01 19.69 -4.60
CA GLN A 52 -8.80 19.19 -3.47
C GLN A 52 -7.94 18.43 -2.45
N ILE A 53 -6.91 17.69 -2.88
CA ILE A 53 -5.93 17.07 -1.98
C ILE A 53 -5.18 18.14 -1.18
N ASP A 54 -4.71 19.20 -1.85
CA ASP A 54 -4.03 20.32 -1.18
C ASP A 54 -4.95 21.00 -0.15
N ARG A 55 -6.25 21.13 -0.45
CA ARG A 55 -7.25 21.69 0.46
C ARG A 55 -7.42 20.86 1.73
N ILE A 56 -7.46 19.53 1.64
CA ILE A 56 -7.65 18.68 2.84
C ILE A 56 -6.34 18.46 3.61
N ARG A 57 -5.17 18.57 2.97
CA ARG A 57 -3.87 18.37 3.63
C ARG A 57 -3.50 19.49 4.61
N ARG A 58 -4.20 20.62 4.56
CA ARG A 58 -4.04 21.72 5.53
C ARG A 58 -4.53 21.37 6.94
N PHE A 59 -5.34 20.32 7.08
CA PHE A 59 -5.86 19.85 8.35
C PHE A 59 -4.83 18.92 9.02
N PRO A 60 -4.38 19.21 10.26
CA PRO A 60 -3.34 18.43 10.92
C PRO A 60 -3.81 17.01 11.33
N ASN A 61 -5.12 16.78 11.34
CA ASN A 61 -5.78 15.51 11.63
C ASN A 61 -6.20 14.75 10.36
N VAL A 62 -5.65 15.10 9.19
CA VAL A 62 -5.87 14.36 7.94
C VAL A 62 -4.59 13.66 7.51
N LEU A 63 -4.64 12.34 7.33
CA LEU A 63 -3.57 11.56 6.71
C LEU A 63 -4.01 11.08 5.33
N VAL A 64 -3.32 11.56 4.29
CA VAL A 64 -3.52 11.07 2.92
C VAL A 64 -2.51 9.97 2.63
N LEU A 65 -3.01 8.78 2.28
CA LEU A 65 -2.22 7.64 1.85
C LEU A 65 -2.48 7.43 0.36
N ALA A 66 -1.43 7.31 -0.43
CA ALA A 66 -1.53 7.04 -1.85
C ALA A 66 -0.68 5.83 -2.23
N THR A 67 -1.23 4.96 -3.08
CA THR A 67 -0.53 3.79 -3.64
C THR A 67 -0.42 3.95 -5.15
N SER A 68 0.70 3.48 -5.72
CA SER A 68 0.88 3.46 -7.17
C SER A 68 1.74 2.29 -7.60
N ASN A 69 1.31 1.60 -8.66
CA ASN A 69 2.03 0.47 -9.24
C ASN A 69 3.17 0.85 -10.18
N ILE A 70 3.34 2.15 -10.47
CA ILE A 70 4.36 2.62 -11.42
C ILE A 70 5.27 3.65 -10.77
N SER A 71 6.33 3.14 -10.13
CA SER A 71 7.36 3.96 -9.47
C SER A 71 8.08 4.97 -10.38
N LYS A 72 8.07 4.77 -11.71
CA LYS A 72 8.82 5.61 -12.67
C LYS A 72 7.96 6.62 -13.45
N SER A 73 6.64 6.60 -13.32
CA SER A 73 5.74 7.44 -14.12
C SER A 73 4.72 8.23 -13.32
N LEU A 74 4.92 8.33 -12.00
CA LEU A 74 4.14 9.26 -11.18
C LEU A 74 4.41 10.69 -11.64
N ASP A 75 3.33 11.45 -11.79
CA ASP A 75 3.38 12.87 -12.12
C ASP A 75 4.20 13.66 -11.08
N GLU A 76 5.08 14.53 -11.55
CA GLU A 76 5.94 15.38 -10.69
C GLU A 76 5.10 16.17 -9.67
N ALA A 77 3.90 16.61 -10.04
CA ALA A 77 3.01 17.33 -9.14
C ALA A 77 2.50 16.48 -7.95
N PHE A 78 2.40 15.15 -8.11
CA PHE A 78 2.08 14.23 -7.01
C PHE A 78 3.29 13.99 -6.11
N VAL A 79 4.47 13.82 -6.70
CA VAL A 79 5.72 13.59 -5.96
C VAL A 79 6.08 14.81 -5.11
N ASP A 80 5.94 16.02 -5.66
CA ASP A 80 6.18 17.28 -4.94
C ASP A 80 5.26 17.47 -3.73
N ARG A 81 4.09 16.82 -3.73
CA ARG A 81 3.11 16.89 -2.65
C ARG A 81 3.29 15.79 -1.61
N ALA A 82 4.11 14.77 -1.88
CA ALA A 82 4.32 13.69 -0.95
C ALA A 82 5.36 14.10 0.11
N ASP A 83 4.93 14.18 1.37
CA ASP A 83 5.86 14.40 2.48
C ASP A 83 6.79 13.19 2.68
N MET A 84 6.31 11.99 2.33
CA MET A 84 7.09 10.77 2.29
C MET A 84 6.71 9.93 1.07
N SER A 85 7.71 9.50 0.31
CA SER A 85 7.57 8.48 -0.74
C SER A 85 8.43 7.27 -0.38
N ARG A 86 7.81 6.09 -0.36
CA ARG A 86 8.48 4.82 -0.04
C ARG A 86 8.15 3.79 -1.09
N PHE A 87 9.19 3.28 -1.71
CA PHE A 87 9.08 2.10 -2.56
C PHE A 87 8.97 0.86 -1.67
N VAL A 88 7.91 0.08 -1.87
CA VAL A 88 7.73 -1.22 -1.24
C VAL A 88 8.05 -2.27 -2.31
N GLY A 89 9.22 -2.88 -2.19
CA GLY A 89 9.61 -3.98 -3.08
C GLY A 89 8.91 -5.28 -2.73
N GLN A 90 9.22 -6.32 -3.51
CA GLN A 90 8.78 -7.68 -3.18
C GLN A 90 9.20 -8.07 -1.75
N PRO A 91 8.36 -8.84 -1.04
CA PRO A 91 8.68 -9.26 0.32
C PRO A 91 10.00 -10.05 0.34
N SER A 92 10.83 -9.78 1.36
CA SER A 92 12.03 -10.57 1.59
C SER A 92 11.68 -12.02 1.93
N VAL A 93 12.64 -12.94 1.81
CA VAL A 93 12.45 -14.35 2.23
C VAL A 93 11.92 -14.45 3.66
N TYR A 94 12.41 -13.59 4.55
CA TYR A 94 11.93 -13.54 5.94
C TYR A 94 10.48 -13.06 6.02
N ALA A 95 10.10 -12.04 5.25
CA ALA A 95 8.72 -11.58 5.18
C ALA A 95 7.77 -12.66 4.60
N VAL A 96 8.21 -13.37 3.55
CA VAL A 96 7.46 -14.52 2.99
C VAL A 96 7.29 -15.61 4.05
N TYR A 97 8.36 -15.96 4.78
CA TYR A 97 8.28 -16.91 5.89
C TYR A 97 7.29 -16.46 6.95
N ALA A 98 7.35 -15.19 7.37
CA ALA A 98 6.47 -14.65 8.39
C ALA A 98 4.99 -14.67 7.96
N ILE A 99 4.70 -14.34 6.70
CA ILE A 99 3.35 -14.41 6.13
C ILE A 99 2.86 -15.86 6.11
N LEU A 100 3.66 -16.80 5.59
CA LEU A 100 3.24 -18.21 5.52
C LEU A 100 3.07 -18.83 6.91
N SER A 101 3.98 -18.50 7.84
CA SER A 101 3.94 -18.95 9.22
C SER A 101 2.70 -18.43 9.96
N SER A 102 2.32 -17.15 9.75
CA SER A 102 1.10 -16.60 10.34
C SER A 102 -0.17 -17.23 9.76
N CYS A 103 -0.19 -17.50 8.45
CA CYS A 103 -1.30 -18.22 7.82
C CYS A 103 -1.46 -19.65 8.40
N ILE A 104 -0.36 -20.39 8.57
CA ILE A 104 -0.40 -21.73 9.18
C ILE A 104 -0.87 -21.65 10.64
N GLY A 105 -0.34 -20.70 11.41
CA GLY A 105 -0.80 -20.47 12.78
C GLY A 105 -2.30 -20.18 12.86
N GLU A 106 -2.84 -19.42 11.91
CA GLU A 106 -4.26 -19.15 11.83
C GLU A 106 -5.07 -20.42 11.49
N MET A 107 -4.58 -21.24 10.56
CA MET A 107 -5.19 -22.53 10.21
C MET A 107 -5.19 -23.52 11.39
N GLN A 108 -4.17 -23.50 12.23
CA GLN A 108 -4.13 -24.26 13.50
C GLN A 108 -5.18 -23.73 14.47
N ARG A 109 -5.26 -22.41 14.64
CA ARG A 109 -6.20 -21.76 15.56
C ARG A 109 -7.66 -22.12 15.26
N ILE A 110 -8.01 -22.24 13.97
CA ILE A 110 -9.35 -22.62 13.53
C ILE A 110 -9.54 -24.13 13.33
N GLY A 111 -8.53 -24.94 13.66
CA GLY A 111 -8.61 -26.41 13.65
C GLY A 111 -8.59 -27.06 12.25
N ILE A 112 -8.15 -26.34 11.21
CA ILE A 112 -7.95 -26.92 9.87
C ILE A 112 -6.66 -27.76 9.82
N VAL A 113 -5.64 -27.31 10.54
CA VAL A 113 -4.34 -28.01 10.63
C VAL A 113 -4.13 -28.49 12.05
N GLU A 114 -4.07 -29.81 12.23
CA GLU A 114 -3.68 -30.45 13.48
C GLU A 114 -2.16 -30.64 13.47
N THR A 115 -1.42 -29.70 14.04
CA THR A 115 0.01 -29.89 14.31
C THR A 115 0.37 -29.40 15.70
N THR A 116 1.27 -30.11 16.34
CA THR A 116 1.72 -29.86 17.72
C THR A 116 2.81 -28.79 17.79
N GLU A 117 3.41 -28.41 16.66
CA GLU A 117 4.49 -27.43 16.60
C GLU A 117 3.97 -26.03 16.29
N VAL A 118 4.29 -25.08 17.18
CA VAL A 118 4.10 -23.65 16.96
C VAL A 118 5.19 -23.17 15.99
N ILE A 119 4.79 -22.66 14.84
CA ILE A 119 5.71 -22.01 13.89
C ILE A 119 5.65 -20.51 14.18
N ASP A 120 6.64 -20.01 14.91
CA ASP A 120 6.72 -18.60 15.28
C ASP A 120 7.65 -17.84 14.30
N PRO A 121 7.13 -16.79 13.62
CA PRO A 121 7.92 -15.92 12.76
C PRO A 121 9.07 -15.19 13.47
N LEU A 122 8.90 -14.89 14.76
CA LEU A 122 9.79 -14.02 15.54
C LEU A 122 10.86 -14.79 16.32
N SER A 123 10.80 -16.11 16.32
CA SER A 123 11.82 -16.96 16.93
C SER A 123 13.19 -16.73 16.29
N SER A 124 14.26 -16.90 17.08
CA SER A 124 15.61 -16.79 16.53
C SER A 124 15.83 -17.90 15.50
N TYR A 125 16.60 -17.63 14.44
CA TYR A 125 16.89 -18.61 13.36
C TYR A 125 17.42 -19.97 13.87
N ASN A 126 18.08 -19.98 15.04
CA ASN A 126 18.63 -21.18 15.68
C ASN A 126 17.60 -21.98 16.50
N GLU A 127 16.41 -21.42 16.72
CA GLU A 127 15.34 -21.97 17.54
C GLU A 127 14.16 -22.48 16.70
N PHE A 128 14.28 -22.45 15.37
CA PHE A 128 13.23 -22.93 14.49
C PHE A 128 13.00 -24.42 14.69
N SER A 129 11.73 -24.82 14.74
CA SER A 129 11.37 -26.23 14.66
C SER A 129 11.81 -26.81 13.30
N PRO A 130 11.92 -28.15 13.15
CA PRO A 130 12.20 -28.77 11.87
C PRO A 130 11.24 -28.32 10.75
N ASN A 131 9.97 -28.09 11.09
CA ASN A 131 8.98 -27.55 10.16
C ASN A 131 9.18 -26.06 9.88
N GLY A 132 9.59 -25.27 10.87
CA GLY A 132 10.01 -23.87 10.66
C GLY A 132 11.19 -23.75 9.69
N HIS A 133 12.21 -24.61 9.82
CA HIS A 133 13.32 -24.66 8.87
C HIS A 133 12.87 -25.03 7.44
N ARG A 134 11.96 -26.01 7.29
CA ARG A 134 11.39 -26.38 5.99
C ARG A 134 10.58 -25.24 5.39
N LEU A 135 9.77 -24.56 6.18
CA LEU A 135 8.97 -23.43 5.72
C LEU A 135 9.86 -22.25 5.28
N MET A 136 10.95 -21.98 6.00
CA MET A 136 11.96 -21.00 5.60
C MET A 136 12.64 -21.37 4.27
N GLN A 137 12.92 -22.66 4.04
CA GLN A 137 13.43 -23.13 2.75
C GLN A 137 12.40 -22.96 1.62
N LEU A 138 11.13 -23.30 1.87
CA LEU A 138 10.04 -23.07 0.92
C LEU A 138 9.86 -21.58 0.62
N SER A 139 10.00 -20.71 1.62
CA SER A 139 9.89 -19.26 1.46
C SER A 139 10.94 -18.68 0.52
N ARG A 140 12.04 -19.40 0.25
CA ARG A 140 13.04 -19.03 -0.78
C ARG A 140 12.63 -19.45 -2.20
N GLN A 141 11.73 -20.42 -2.33
CA GLN A 141 11.25 -20.97 -3.60
C GLN A 141 9.88 -20.40 -3.98
N VAL A 142 9.12 -19.93 -3.00
CA VAL A 142 7.82 -19.29 -3.19
C VAL A 142 8.04 -17.88 -3.74
N PHE A 143 7.73 -17.70 -5.02
CA PHE A 143 7.39 -16.38 -5.54
C PHE A 143 6.02 -16.01 -5.00
N LEU A 144 5.99 -15.34 -3.86
CA LEU A 144 4.76 -14.74 -3.37
C LEU A 144 4.41 -13.61 -4.36
N ILE A 145 3.48 -13.87 -5.28
CA ILE A 145 2.90 -12.86 -6.17
C ILE A 145 1.98 -12.00 -5.28
N LEU A 146 2.57 -11.17 -4.44
CA LEU A 146 1.86 -10.03 -3.87
C LEU A 146 2.03 -8.92 -4.91
N LEU A 147 1.04 -8.81 -5.80
CA LEU A 147 0.88 -7.68 -6.70
C LEU A 147 0.56 -6.45 -5.85
N VAL A 148 1.61 -5.80 -5.38
CA VAL A 148 1.66 -4.35 -5.25
C VAL A 148 2.95 -4.01 -5.97
N SER A 149 2.81 -3.60 -7.24
CA SER A 149 3.96 -3.10 -8.01
C SER A 149 4.24 -1.65 -7.64
#